data_AF-A0A6L6QLM1-F1
#
_entry.id   AF-A0A6L6QLM1-F1
#
_cell.length_a   1.000
_cell.length_b   1.000
_cell.length_c   1.000
_cell.angle_alpha   90.00
_cell.angle_beta   90.00
_cell.angle_gamma   90.00
#
_symmetry.space_group_name_H-M   'P 1'
#
loop_
_entity.id
_entity.type
_entity.pdbx_description
1 polymer ?
#
loop_
_entity_poly.entity_id
_entity_poly.type
_entity_poly.pdbx_seq_one_letter_code
_entity_poly.pdbx_strand_id
1 'polypeptide(L)'
;MSVLHKNKSFAALLAVVTGGIGLHRFYLRGLADKWGWLHAASLLGVAAVFAVWPKADPYFLLLPLILSILVGTLEALVLGLMPDEKWDARFNAGSGKQSHSSWPLAFVLVAGLMFGAFGLIATIARLFDLLYTGGIYG
;
A
#
# COMPACT_ATOMS: atom_id res chain seq x y z
N MET A 1 9.13 16.19 25.52
CA MET A 1 8.10 16.24 24.47
C MET A 1 7.31 14.95 24.54
N SER A 2 5.98 15.00 24.62
CA SER A 2 5.17 13.78 24.58
C SER A 2 5.21 13.19 23.17
N VAL A 3 5.57 11.91 23.07
CA VAL A 3 5.50 11.19 21.79
C VAL A 3 4.04 10.84 21.52
N LEU A 4 3.53 11.27 20.37
CA LEU A 4 2.15 11.02 19.96
C LEU A 4 1.99 9.51 19.67
N HIS A 5 1.12 8.84 20.42
CA HIS A 5 0.92 7.39 20.29
C HIS A 5 0.12 7.07 19.02
N LYS A 6 0.72 6.28 18.12
CA LYS A 6 0.19 5.89 16.82
C LYS A 6 -0.60 4.59 16.91
N ASN A 7 -1.74 4.55 16.22
CA ASN A 7 -2.66 3.44 16.18
C ASN A 7 -2.30 2.47 15.04
N LYS A 8 -1.99 1.22 15.39
CA LYS A 8 -1.62 0.17 14.45
C LYS A 8 -2.73 -0.19 13.47
N SER A 9 -3.96 -0.37 13.98
CA SER A 9 -5.10 -0.74 13.16
C SER A 9 -5.43 0.34 12.13
N PHE A 10 -5.32 1.61 12.54
CA PHE A 10 -5.50 2.73 11.63
C PHE A 10 -4.39 2.79 10.57
N ALA A 11 -3.13 2.54 10.94
CA ALA A 11 -2.03 2.50 9.98
C ALA A 11 -2.22 1.37 8.94
N ALA A 12 -2.65 0.19 9.37
CA ALA A 12 -2.96 -0.92 8.46
C ALA A 12 -4.14 -0.59 7.54
N LEU A 13 -5.22 0.00 8.07
CA LEU A 13 -6.37 0.44 7.26
C LEU A 13 -5.95 1.47 6.21
N LEU A 14 -5.16 2.46 6.63
CA LEU A 14 -4.66 3.50 5.74
C LEU A 14 -3.79 2.91 4.63
N ALA A 15 -3.00 1.88 4.93
CA ALA A 15 -2.17 1.17 3.95
C ALA A 15 -3.02 0.36 2.95
N VAL A 16 -4.12 -0.26 3.38
CA VAL A 16 -5.06 -0.94 2.46
C VAL A 16 -5.75 0.07 1.53
N VAL A 17 -6.31 1.15 2.09
CA VAL A 17 -7.18 2.08 1.34
C VAL A 17 -6.39 3.06 0.49
N THR A 18 -5.23 3.50 0.98
CA THR A 18 -4.45 4.60 0.38
C THR A 18 -3.00 4.21 0.12
N GLY A 19 -2.69 2.91 0.18
CA GLY A 19 -1.35 2.38 -0.02
C GLY A 19 -0.71 2.85 -1.32
N GLY A 20 -1.51 2.99 -2.38
CA GLY A 20 -1.08 3.49 -3.68
C GLY A 20 -0.48 4.90 -3.67
N ILE A 21 -0.80 5.73 -2.68
CA ILE A 21 -0.29 7.12 -2.56
C ILE A 21 0.53 7.33 -1.27
N GLY A 22 0.66 6.32 -0.42
CA GLY A 22 1.61 6.29 0.70
C GLY A 22 1.18 7.00 1.98
N LEU A 23 -0.10 7.33 2.19
CA LEU A 23 -0.52 8.08 3.39
C LEU A 23 -0.20 7.36 4.70
N HIS A 24 -0.21 6.02 4.71
CA HIS A 24 0.19 5.23 5.88
C HIS A 24 1.66 5.46 6.26
N ARG A 25 2.53 5.71 5.29
CA ARG A 25 3.94 6.03 5.54
C ARG A 25 4.09 7.42 6.13
N PHE A 26 3.39 8.41 5.57
CA PHE A 26 3.40 9.77 6.12
C PHE A 26 2.79 9.82 7.53
N TYR A 27 1.74 9.05 7.79
CA TYR A 27 1.19 8.89 9.13
C TYR A 27 2.25 8.36 10.12
N LEU A 28 3.06 7.40 9.71
CA LEU A 28 4.05 6.76 10.59
C LEU A 28 5.34 7.58 10.76
N ARG A 29 5.83 8.20 9.68
CA ARG A 29 7.18 8.77 9.63
C ARG A 29 7.23 10.24 9.21
N GLY A 30 6.08 10.85 8.93
CA GLY A 30 5.99 12.24 8.46
C GLY A 30 6.49 12.44 7.04
N LEU A 31 6.58 13.70 6.62
CA LEU A 31 6.96 14.10 5.25
C LEU A 31 8.44 13.83 4.89
N ALA A 32 9.26 13.40 5.85
CA ALA A 32 10.64 12.98 5.58
C ALA A 32 10.75 11.56 4.98
N ASP A 33 9.64 10.79 4.91
CA ASP A 33 9.68 9.43 4.37
C ASP A 33 9.78 9.41 2.85
N LYS A 34 10.98 9.12 2.35
CA LYS A 34 11.29 8.94 0.92
C LYS A 34 10.40 7.89 0.26
N TRP A 35 10.02 6.83 0.98
CA TRP A 35 9.16 5.79 0.43
C TRP A 35 7.70 6.23 0.34
N GLY A 36 7.24 7.08 1.26
CA GLY A 36 5.93 7.71 1.16
C GLY A 36 5.84 8.56 -0.10
N TRP A 37 6.90 9.33 -0.38
CA TRP A 37 7.01 10.09 -1.62
C TRP A 37 7.10 9.22 -2.87
N LEU A 38 7.75 8.06 -2.79
CA LEU A 38 7.78 7.12 -3.92
C LEU A 38 6.37 6.61 -4.27
N HIS A 39 5.54 6.29 -3.27
CA HIS A 39 4.14 5.95 -3.50
C HIS A 39 3.39 7.13 -4.13
N ALA A 40 3.51 8.34 -3.57
CA ALA A 40 2.86 9.52 -4.16
C ALA A 40 3.32 9.79 -5.61
N ALA A 41 4.59 9.53 -5.91
CA ALA A 41 5.15 9.66 -7.25
C ALA A 41 4.58 8.63 -8.24
N SER A 42 3.87 7.57 -7.81
CA SER A 42 3.24 6.64 -8.74
C SER A 42 2.15 7.31 -9.58
N LEU A 43 1.47 8.33 -9.04
CA LEU A 43 0.51 9.15 -9.79
C LEU A 43 1.21 9.96 -10.88
N LEU A 44 2.38 10.53 -10.57
CA LEU A 44 3.23 11.19 -11.56
C LEU A 44 3.76 10.19 -12.58
N GLY A 45 4.01 8.95 -12.17
CA GLY A 45 4.37 7.84 -13.05
C GLY A 45 3.30 7.56 -14.10
N VAL A 46 2.02 7.52 -13.71
CA VAL A 46 0.89 7.40 -14.65
C VAL A 46 0.89 8.55 -15.66
N ALA A 47 1.04 9.80 -15.17
CA ALA A 47 1.11 10.97 -16.03
C ALA A 47 2.31 10.95 -16.99
N ALA A 48 3.47 10.47 -16.53
CA ALA A 48 4.68 10.33 -17.35
C ALA A 48 4.50 9.28 -18.45
N VAL A 49 3.88 8.12 -18.14
CA VAL A 49 3.56 7.11 -19.15
C VAL A 49 2.60 7.68 -20.19
N PHE A 50 1.55 8.38 -19.77
CA PHE A 50 0.63 9.04 -20.70
C PHE A 50 1.33 10.06 -21.60
N ALA A 51 2.24 10.87 -21.05
CA ALA A 51 2.96 11.89 -21.81
C ALA A 51 3.90 11.30 -22.87
N VAL A 52 4.55 10.18 -22.56
CA VAL A 52 5.53 9.53 -23.47
C VAL A 52 4.85 8.55 -24.44
N TRP A 53 3.79 7.88 -24.00
CA TRP A 53 3.04 6.90 -24.79
C TRP A 53 1.51 7.11 -24.62
N PRO A 54 0.91 8.13 -25.28
CA PRO A 54 -0.51 8.46 -25.12
C PRO A 54 -1.49 7.36 -25.55
N LYS A 55 -1.01 6.42 -26.37
CA LYS A 55 -1.79 5.27 -26.87
C LYS A 55 -1.45 3.97 -26.13
N ALA A 56 -0.79 4.05 -24.97
CA ALA A 56 -0.52 2.88 -24.15
C ALA A 56 -1.83 2.18 -23.76
N ASP A 57 -1.79 0.84 -23.69
CA ASP A 57 -2.87 0.08 -23.09
C ASP A 57 -3.11 0.58 -21.64
N PRO A 58 -4.37 0.67 -21.16
CA PRO A 58 -4.67 1.10 -19.80
C PRO A 58 -3.90 0.34 -18.72
N TYR A 59 -3.57 -0.93 -18.96
CA TYR A 59 -2.71 -1.72 -18.07
C TYR A 59 -1.34 -1.06 -17.87
N PHE A 60 -0.62 -0.76 -18.95
CA PHE A 60 0.72 -0.16 -18.87
C PHE A 60 0.67 1.29 -18.38
N LEU A 61 -0.39 2.01 -18.73
CA LEU A 61 -0.65 3.36 -18.22
C LEU A 61 -0.78 3.37 -16.69
N LEU A 62 -1.58 2.47 -16.13
CA LEU A 62 -1.88 2.41 -14.70
C LEU A 62 -0.87 1.59 -13.90
N LEU A 63 0.02 0.84 -14.57
CA LEU A 63 0.98 -0.06 -13.94
C LEU A 63 1.77 0.58 -12.78
N PRO A 64 2.29 1.81 -12.88
CA PRO A 64 2.98 2.45 -11.75
C PRO A 64 2.10 2.53 -10.49
N LEU A 65 0.83 2.91 -10.66
CA LEU A 65 -0.13 3.01 -9.55
C LEU A 65 -0.54 1.63 -9.04
N ILE A 66 -0.77 0.66 -9.93
CA ILE A 66 -1.11 -0.73 -9.56
C ILE A 66 -0.01 -1.33 -8.67
N LEU A 67 1.26 -1.20 -9.07
CA LEU A 67 2.39 -1.68 -8.28
C LEU A 67 2.46 -1.00 -6.92
N SER A 68 2.24 0.32 -6.87
CA SER A 68 2.21 1.09 -5.62
C SER A 68 1.09 0.61 -4.68
N ILE A 69 -0.10 0.32 -5.22
CA ILE A 69 -1.23 -0.23 -4.45
C ILE A 69 -0.87 -1.60 -3.89
N LEU A 70 -0.34 -2.52 -4.71
CA LEU A 70 0.04 -3.87 -4.27
C LEU A 70 1.10 -3.84 -3.15
N VAL A 71 2.11 -2.98 -3.28
CA VAL A 71 3.11 -2.77 -2.22
C VAL A 71 2.45 -2.22 -0.97
N GLY A 72 1.56 -1.24 -1.09
CA GLY A 72 0.83 -0.68 0.05
C GLY A 72 -0.05 -1.71 0.77
N THR A 73 -0.74 -2.58 0.03
CA THR A 73 -1.52 -3.68 0.60
C THR A 73 -0.64 -4.70 1.31
N LEU A 74 0.53 -5.04 0.76
CA LEU A 74 1.51 -5.89 1.44
C LEU A 74 2.02 -5.22 2.73
N GLU A 75 2.32 -3.92 2.70
CA GLU A 75 2.71 -3.17 3.88
C GLU A 75 1.61 -3.15 4.94
N ALA A 76 0.33 -3.09 4.54
CA ALA A 76 -0.79 -3.20 5.48
C ALA A 76 -0.76 -4.52 6.27
N LEU A 77 -0.48 -5.64 5.59
CA LEU A 77 -0.35 -6.94 6.23
C LEU A 77 0.87 -6.98 7.17
N VAL A 78 2.01 -6.46 6.71
CA VAL A 78 3.24 -6.38 7.53
C VAL A 78 3.02 -5.54 8.79
N LEU A 79 2.32 -4.41 8.68
CA LEU A 79 2.03 -3.52 9.81
C LEU A 79 0.98 -4.13 10.74
N GLY A 80 -0.11 -4.67 10.21
CA GLY A 80 -1.20 -5.21 11.01
C GLY A 80 -0.86 -6.54 11.71
N LEU A 81 -0.03 -7.38 11.09
CA LEU A 81 0.46 -8.64 11.70
C LEU A 81 1.67 -8.43 12.62
N MET A 82 2.21 -7.21 12.71
CA MET A 82 3.30 -6.90 13.63
C MET A 82 2.85 -7.12 15.09
N PRO A 83 3.59 -7.87 15.92
CA PRO A 83 3.30 -7.96 17.35
C PRO A 83 3.26 -6.58 18.00
N ASP A 84 2.39 -6.38 19.00
CA ASP A 84 2.16 -5.08 19.63
C ASP A 84 3.42 -4.51 20.30
N GLU A 85 4.22 -5.36 20.93
CA GLU A 85 5.47 -4.96 21.58
C GLU A 85 6.49 -4.46 20.55
N LYS A 86 6.56 -5.13 19.40
CA LYS A 86 7.42 -4.74 18.28
C LYS A 86 6.92 -3.44 17.61
N TRP A 87 5.61 -3.28 17.50
CA TRP A 87 4.99 -2.05 17.02
C TRP A 87 5.34 -0.88 17.93
N ASP A 88 5.16 -1.04 19.23
CA ASP A 88 5.41 0.02 20.20
C ASP A 88 6.88 0.41 20.27
N ALA A 89 7.79 -0.58 20.30
CA ALA A 89 9.22 -0.33 20.25
C ALA A 89 9.64 0.48 19.00
N ARG A 90 8.94 0.27 17.87
CA ARG A 90 9.28 0.90 16.59
C ARG A 90 8.67 2.29 16.41
N PHE A 91 7.40 2.46 16.78
CA PHE A 91 6.63 3.66 16.42
C PHE A 91 6.14 4.47 17.62
N ASN A 92 6.10 3.88 18.81
CA ASN A 92 5.55 4.49 20.03
C ASN A 92 6.54 4.51 21.20
N ALA A 93 7.84 4.40 20.91
CA ALA A 93 8.89 4.43 21.93
C ALA A 93 8.79 5.73 22.75
N GLY A 94 8.70 5.60 24.07
CA GLY A 94 8.55 6.75 24.98
C GLY A 94 7.16 7.38 25.02
N SER A 95 6.13 6.75 24.43
CA SER A 95 4.74 7.24 24.52
C SER A 95 4.05 6.94 25.85
N GLY A 96 4.61 6.03 26.67
CA GLY A 96 4.05 5.63 27.96
C GLY A 96 2.74 4.83 27.88
N LYS A 97 2.35 4.38 26.68
CA LYS A 97 1.15 3.56 26.44
C LYS A 97 1.54 2.29 25.68
N GLN A 98 0.81 1.21 25.94
CA GLN A 98 0.91 -0.04 25.20
C GLN A 98 -0.20 -0.13 24.16
N SER A 99 0.16 -0.60 22.97
CA SER A 99 -0.78 -0.95 21.92
C SER A 99 -1.47 -2.26 22.25
N HIS A 100 -2.77 -2.32 21.98
CA HIS A 100 -3.54 -3.54 22.06
C HIS A 100 -4.30 -3.72 20.75
N SER A 101 -3.90 -4.72 19.97
CA SER A 101 -4.58 -5.11 18.73
C SER A 101 -6.02 -5.49 19.04
N SER A 102 -6.95 -4.81 18.38
CA SER A 102 -8.38 -5.07 18.51
C SER A 102 -8.90 -5.90 17.35
N TRP A 103 -9.99 -6.63 17.58
CA TRP A 103 -10.62 -7.50 16.59
C TRP A 103 -10.93 -6.84 15.22
N PRO A 104 -11.30 -5.54 15.10
CA PRO A 104 -11.46 -4.89 13.80
C PRO A 104 -10.23 -4.96 12.88
N LEU A 105 -9.02 -5.08 13.44
CA LEU A 105 -7.80 -5.28 12.65
C LEU A 105 -7.86 -6.57 11.83
N ALA A 106 -8.48 -7.63 12.35
CA ALA A 106 -8.61 -8.90 11.63
C ALA A 106 -9.39 -8.72 10.32
N PHE A 107 -10.45 -7.91 10.30
CA PHE A 107 -11.18 -7.62 9.06
C PHE A 107 -10.35 -6.84 8.06
N VAL A 108 -9.58 -5.85 8.53
CA VAL A 108 -8.67 -5.08 7.66
C VAL A 108 -7.65 -6.02 7.02
N LEU A 109 -7.10 -6.96 7.78
CA LEU A 109 -6.14 -7.95 7.28
C LEU A 109 -6.76 -8.93 6.29
N VAL A 110 -7.95 -9.47 6.57
CA VAL A 110 -8.65 -10.38 5.65
C VAL A 110 -9.03 -9.66 4.36
N ALA A 111 -9.62 -8.47 4.45
CA ALA A 111 -9.97 -7.68 3.28
C ALA A 111 -8.70 -7.30 2.48
N GLY A 112 -7.66 -6.81 3.16
CA GLY A 112 -6.38 -6.46 2.55
C GLY A 112 -5.74 -7.66 1.82
N LEU A 113 -5.73 -8.83 2.44
CA LEU A 113 -5.23 -10.05 1.80
C LEU A 113 -6.06 -10.42 0.57
N MET A 114 -7.39 -10.39 0.67
CA MET A 114 -8.30 -10.70 -0.44
C MET A 114 -8.07 -9.76 -1.63
N PHE A 115 -8.04 -8.44 -1.39
CA PHE A 115 -7.80 -7.45 -2.45
C PHE A 115 -6.38 -7.51 -3.01
N GLY A 116 -5.37 -7.69 -2.15
CA GLY A 116 -3.98 -7.77 -2.57
C GLY A 116 -3.69 -9.01 -3.41
N ALA A 117 -4.17 -10.17 -2.98
CA ALA A 117 -4.02 -11.42 -3.72
C ALA A 117 -4.77 -11.39 -5.05
N PHE A 118 -6.03 -10.94 -5.03
CA PHE A 118 -6.81 -10.77 -6.27
C PHE A 118 -6.12 -9.81 -7.24
N GLY A 119 -5.71 -8.64 -6.77
CA GLY A 119 -5.03 -7.64 -7.58
C GLY A 119 -3.71 -8.15 -8.15
N LEU A 120 -2.92 -8.88 -7.36
CA LEU A 120 -1.66 -9.47 -7.82
C LEU A 120 -1.90 -10.49 -8.94
N ILE A 121 -2.84 -11.42 -8.74
CA ILE A 121 -3.17 -12.44 -9.74
C ILE A 121 -3.71 -11.78 -11.02
N ALA A 122 -4.63 -10.83 -10.89
CA ALA A 122 -5.18 -10.09 -12.02
C ALA A 122 -4.10 -9.32 -12.79
N THR A 123 -3.15 -8.69 -12.08
CA THR A 123 -2.04 -7.95 -12.70
C THR A 123 -1.14 -8.87 -13.53
N ILE A 124 -0.81 -10.06 -13.01
CA ILE A 124 0.03 -11.03 -13.72
C ILE A 124 -0.74 -11.67 -14.88
N ALA A 125 -2.01 -12.03 -14.67
CA ALA A 125 -2.86 -12.60 -15.71
C ALA A 125 -3.00 -11.64 -16.90
N ARG A 126 -3.29 -10.36 -16.63
CA ARG A 126 -3.40 -9.34 -17.67
C ARG A 126 -2.09 -9.09 -18.41
N LEU A 127 -0.95 -9.13 -17.71
CA LEU A 127 0.35 -9.02 -18.35
C LEU A 127 0.56 -10.14 -19.37
N PHE A 128 0.29 -11.38 -19.00
CA PHE A 128 0.45 -12.52 -19.89
C PHE A 128 -0.54 -12.51 -21.04
N ASP A 129 -1.78 -12.08 -20.80
CA ASP A 129 -2.76 -11.88 -21.87
C ASP A 129 -2.23 -10.89 -22.92
N LEU A 130 -1.78 -9.70 -22.50
CA LEU A 130 -1.22 -8.70 -23.41
C LEU A 130 0.02 -9.19 -24.17
N LEU A 131 0.92 -9.92 -23.51
CA LEU A 131 2.18 -10.38 -24.12
C LEU A 131 2.01 -11.56 -25.09
N TYR A 132 1.13 -12.51 -24.78
CA TYR A 132 1.05 -13.77 -25.54
C TYR A 132 -0.17 -13.88 -26.44
N THR A 133 -1.25 -13.16 -26.14
CA THR A 133 -2.50 -13.24 -26.91
C THR A 133 -2.81 -11.94 -27.65
N GLY A 134 -2.09 -10.85 -27.31
CA GLY A 134 -2.41 -9.50 -27.78
C GLY A 134 -3.61 -8.88 -27.06
N GLY A 135 -4.04 -9.44 -25.92
CA GLY A 135 -5.08 -8.87 -25.07
C GLY A 135 -6.51 -9.32 -25.37
N ILE A 136 -6.71 -10.47 -26.05
CA ILE A 136 -8.05 -10.92 -26.49
C ILE A 136 -9.00 -11.28 -25.34
N TYR A 137 -8.48 -11.51 -24.13
CA TYR A 137 -9.28 -11.89 -22.97
C TYR A 137 -9.69 -10.71 -22.06
N GLY A 138 -9.30 -9.49 -22.44
CA GLY A 138 -9.77 -8.24 -21.82
C GLY A 138 -8.70 -7.45 -21.12
#